data_AF-A0A966DL31-F1
#
_entry.id   AF-A0A966DL31-F1
#
_cell.length_a   1.000
_cell.length_b   1.000
_cell.length_c   1.000
_cell.angle_alpha   90.00
_cell.angle_beta   90.00
_cell.angle_gamma   90.00
#
_symmetry.space_group_name_H-M   'P 1'
#
loop_
_entity.id
_entity.type
_entity.pdbx_description
1 polymer ?
#
loop_
_entity_poly.entity_id
_entity_poly.type
_entity_poly.pdbx_seq_one_letter_code
_entity_poly.pdbx_strand_id
1 'polypeptide(L)'
;MKLGKQSIGVGDRFTYQGKAQLKAIMKANEKGLDITPVWNKSNREHIYVGTVPADTRKEADEAVKKLGFKGHYFVDADHINLSTVAKYVEVSDFFTLDVASFIGKESSKEEVDAFVASCSKYRGDLQIPGMEEPLQVTNELLKLIAGKFLAATHHASEIYAYLKKEKGEGNFITEVSMDEVESPQTPVELLFILKMLADKGVPAQTIAPKFTGRFNKGVDYVGDLDQFAREFEEDVLVIDYAVREFGLPEELKLSVHSGSDKFSIYPIMADVI
;
A
#
# COMPACT_ATOMS: atom_id res chain seq x y z
N MET A 1 -14.11 -7.19 2.22
CA MET A 1 -13.14 -8.25 2.52
C MET A 1 -12.21 -7.66 3.56
N LYS A 2 -11.83 -8.44 4.58
CA LYS A 2 -10.94 -7.95 5.63
C LYS A 2 -9.59 -8.62 5.48
N LEU A 3 -8.54 -7.82 5.35
CA LEU A 3 -7.16 -8.30 5.36
C LEU A 3 -6.73 -8.58 6.81
N GLY A 4 -5.96 -9.64 7.05
CA GLY A 4 -5.43 -9.92 8.39
C GLY A 4 -4.50 -8.81 8.88
N LYS A 5 -4.31 -8.67 10.21
CA LYS A 5 -3.42 -7.67 10.81
C LYS A 5 -2.03 -7.74 10.15
N GLN A 6 -1.46 -8.94 10.11
CA GLN A 6 -0.21 -9.21 9.42
C GLN A 6 -0.50 -9.91 8.09
N SER A 7 0.09 -9.40 7.01
CA SER A 7 0.05 -10.05 5.69
C SER A 7 1.43 -9.99 5.05
N ILE A 8 1.74 -10.99 4.23
CA ILE A 8 3.01 -11.05 3.51
C ILE A 8 2.77 -11.36 2.03
N GLY A 9 3.34 -10.51 1.17
CA GLY A 9 3.38 -10.76 -0.27
C GLY A 9 4.30 -11.94 -0.57
N VAL A 10 3.77 -12.99 -1.20
CA VAL A 10 4.51 -14.20 -1.61
C VAL A 10 4.57 -14.29 -3.12
N GLY A 11 5.33 -13.38 -3.72
CA GLY A 11 5.49 -13.31 -5.16
C GLY A 11 6.04 -14.59 -5.77
N ASP A 12 5.35 -15.11 -6.78
CA ASP A 12 5.75 -16.33 -7.49
C ASP A 12 5.76 -16.09 -9.00
N ARG A 13 6.91 -15.64 -9.50
CA ARG A 13 7.11 -15.39 -10.94
C ARG A 13 6.89 -16.63 -11.78
N PHE A 14 7.17 -17.82 -11.26
CA PHE A 14 7.16 -19.04 -12.07
C PHE A 14 5.92 -19.91 -11.83
N THR A 15 5.09 -19.60 -10.84
CA THR A 15 3.90 -20.38 -10.46
C THR A 15 4.25 -21.83 -10.10
N TYR A 16 5.32 -22.01 -9.32
CA TYR A 16 5.81 -23.32 -8.85
C TYR A 16 6.27 -23.33 -7.38
N GLN A 17 6.21 -22.20 -6.69
CA GLN A 17 6.76 -22.01 -5.34
C GLN A 17 5.70 -21.94 -4.25
N GLY A 18 4.40 -21.90 -4.60
CA GLY A 18 3.30 -21.65 -3.66
C GLY A 18 3.29 -22.59 -2.46
N LYS A 19 3.60 -23.88 -2.66
CA LYS A 19 3.67 -24.87 -1.55
C LYS A 19 4.83 -24.60 -0.59
N ALA A 20 5.98 -24.16 -1.10
CA ALA A 20 7.13 -23.88 -0.24
C ALA A 20 6.89 -22.59 0.55
N GLN A 21 6.39 -21.55 -0.12
CA GLN A 21 6.02 -20.26 0.48
C GLN A 21 4.96 -20.45 1.58
N LEU A 22 3.87 -21.16 1.28
CA LEU A 22 2.80 -21.40 2.25
C LEU A 22 3.27 -22.22 3.45
N LYS A 23 4.15 -23.23 3.26
CA LYS A 23 4.74 -23.97 4.39
C LYS A 23 5.54 -23.07 5.34
N ALA A 24 6.26 -22.08 4.81
CA ALA A 24 7.00 -21.14 5.65
C ALA A 24 6.05 -20.31 6.52
N ILE A 25 4.96 -19.83 5.93
CA ILE A 25 3.91 -19.07 6.64
C ILE A 25 3.19 -19.95 7.66
N MET A 26 2.82 -21.18 7.32
CA MET A 26 2.22 -22.12 8.27
C MET A 26 3.11 -22.35 9.49
N LYS A 27 4.42 -22.56 9.29
CA LYS A 27 5.39 -22.69 10.39
C LYS A 27 5.50 -21.44 11.25
N ALA A 28 5.40 -20.26 10.63
CA ALA A 28 5.37 -18.99 11.34
C ALA A 28 4.09 -18.89 12.20
N ASN A 29 2.95 -19.28 11.65
CA ASN A 29 1.67 -19.26 12.37
C ASN A 29 1.59 -20.33 13.48
N GLU A 30 2.24 -21.49 13.30
CA GLU A 30 2.41 -22.50 14.36
C GLU A 30 3.19 -21.96 15.58
N LYS A 31 4.01 -20.92 15.40
CA LYS A 31 4.70 -20.21 16.48
C LYS A 31 3.86 -19.11 17.13
N GLY A 32 2.58 -19.00 16.79
CA GLY A 32 1.66 -18.02 17.35
C GLY A 32 1.53 -16.73 16.55
N LEU A 33 2.09 -16.67 15.34
CA LEU A 33 1.80 -15.57 14.40
C LEU A 33 0.47 -15.81 13.67
N ASP A 34 -0.14 -14.76 13.14
CA ASP A 34 -1.37 -14.83 12.34
C ASP A 34 -1.16 -14.12 11.00
N ILE A 35 -0.26 -14.69 10.19
CA ILE A 35 0.15 -14.12 8.90
C ILE A 35 -0.79 -14.61 7.80
N THR A 36 -1.38 -13.66 7.09
CA THR A 36 -2.16 -13.89 5.88
C THR A 36 -1.25 -13.88 4.63
N PRO A 37 -1.12 -14.98 3.88
CA PRO A 37 -0.42 -14.99 2.60
C PRO A 37 -1.18 -14.20 1.52
N VAL A 38 -0.45 -13.39 0.76
CA VAL A 38 -0.97 -12.69 -0.42
C VAL A 38 -0.08 -13.05 -1.62
N TRP A 39 -0.55 -13.91 -2.50
CA TRP A 39 0.19 -14.22 -3.74
C TRP A 39 0.07 -13.05 -4.69
N ASN A 40 1.19 -12.50 -5.12
CA ASN A 40 1.19 -11.32 -5.98
C ASN A 40 2.05 -11.54 -7.22
N LYS A 41 1.68 -10.85 -8.30
CA LYS A 41 2.49 -10.80 -9.52
C LYS A 41 2.09 -9.63 -10.40
N SER A 42 3.06 -8.81 -10.74
CA SER A 42 2.83 -7.63 -11.56
C SER A 42 2.55 -7.98 -13.02
N ASN A 43 1.87 -7.07 -13.73
CA ASN A 43 1.65 -7.19 -15.17
C ASN A 43 2.97 -7.38 -15.95
N ARG A 44 4.03 -6.70 -15.52
CA ARG A 44 5.37 -6.77 -16.12
C ARG A 44 5.98 -8.16 -15.98
N GLU A 45 5.84 -8.78 -14.81
CA GLU A 45 6.33 -10.15 -14.56
C GLU A 45 5.57 -11.20 -15.36
N HIS A 46 4.26 -11.04 -15.54
CA HIS A 46 3.48 -11.91 -16.41
C HIS A 46 4.00 -11.89 -17.85
N ILE A 47 4.27 -10.70 -18.39
CA ILE A 47 4.80 -10.53 -19.75
C ILE A 47 6.19 -11.17 -19.89
N TYR A 48 7.09 -10.93 -18.93
CA TYR A 48 8.45 -11.46 -19.00
C TYR A 48 8.52 -12.99 -18.92
N VAL A 49 7.66 -13.61 -18.12
CA VAL A 49 7.66 -15.08 -17.95
C VAL A 49 6.76 -15.77 -18.99
N GLY A 50 5.80 -15.07 -19.60
CA GLY A 50 4.83 -15.66 -20.52
C GLY A 50 3.68 -16.39 -19.80
N THR A 51 3.21 -15.81 -18.69
CA THR A 51 2.08 -16.33 -17.88
C THR A 51 0.93 -15.34 -17.90
N VAL A 52 -0.26 -15.75 -17.46
CA VAL A 52 -1.45 -14.91 -17.32
C VAL A 52 -1.90 -14.79 -15.86
N PRO A 53 -2.69 -13.77 -15.48
CA PRO A 53 -3.14 -13.58 -14.09
C PRO A 53 -3.79 -14.82 -13.45
N ALA A 54 -4.54 -15.60 -14.24
CA ALA A 54 -5.19 -16.82 -13.79
C ALA A 54 -4.20 -17.89 -13.29
N ASP A 55 -2.95 -17.89 -13.77
CA ASP A 55 -1.93 -18.85 -13.34
C ASP A 55 -1.53 -18.62 -11.87
N THR A 56 -1.43 -17.37 -11.43
CA THR A 56 -1.12 -17.01 -10.03
C THR A 56 -2.25 -17.49 -9.11
N ARG A 57 -3.52 -17.26 -9.48
CA ARG A 57 -4.69 -17.77 -8.76
C ARG A 57 -4.65 -19.28 -8.64
N LYS A 58 -4.43 -19.96 -9.76
CA LYS A 58 -4.37 -21.42 -9.80
C LYS A 58 -3.29 -21.98 -8.86
N GLU A 59 -2.08 -21.43 -8.89
CA GLU A 59 -1.00 -21.89 -8.01
C GLU A 59 -1.32 -21.65 -6.52
N ALA A 60 -1.89 -20.50 -6.17
CA ALA A 60 -2.32 -20.20 -4.79
C ALA A 60 -3.38 -21.21 -4.30
N ASP A 61 -4.44 -21.41 -5.07
CA ASP A 61 -5.53 -22.34 -4.74
C ASP A 61 -5.03 -23.79 -4.63
N GLU A 62 -4.16 -24.22 -5.55
CA GLU A 62 -3.56 -25.56 -5.52
C GLU A 62 -2.64 -25.75 -4.31
N ALA A 63 -1.85 -24.74 -3.93
CA ALA A 63 -1.00 -24.78 -2.75
C ALA A 63 -1.83 -24.89 -1.46
N VAL A 64 -2.84 -24.05 -1.30
CA VAL A 64 -3.77 -24.05 -0.16
C VAL A 64 -4.47 -25.39 -0.04
N LYS A 65 -5.05 -25.89 -1.13
CA LYS A 65 -5.74 -27.19 -1.16
C LYS A 65 -4.79 -28.34 -0.80
N LYS A 66 -3.59 -28.38 -1.37
CA LYS A 66 -2.64 -29.48 -1.16
C LYS A 66 -2.07 -29.51 0.25
N LEU A 67 -1.92 -28.36 0.89
CA LEU A 67 -1.43 -28.26 2.27
C LEU A 67 -2.53 -28.22 3.32
N GLY A 68 -3.79 -28.19 2.89
CA GLY A 68 -4.94 -28.17 3.79
C GLY A 68 -5.02 -26.89 4.64
N PHE A 69 -4.44 -25.78 4.18
CA PHE A 69 -4.45 -24.51 4.89
C PHE A 69 -5.87 -24.00 5.08
N LYS A 70 -6.18 -23.51 6.29
CA LYS A 70 -7.55 -23.10 6.70
C LYS A 70 -7.69 -21.60 6.93
N GLY A 71 -6.59 -20.85 6.94
CA GLY A 71 -6.62 -19.40 7.08
C GLY A 71 -7.05 -18.71 5.79
N HIS A 72 -7.25 -17.40 5.87
CA HIS A 72 -7.49 -16.56 4.70
C HIS A 72 -6.21 -16.44 3.86
N TYR A 73 -6.39 -16.34 2.55
CA TYR A 73 -5.33 -16.01 1.61
C TYR A 73 -5.91 -15.16 0.49
N PHE A 74 -5.07 -14.37 -0.16
CA PHE A 74 -5.48 -13.48 -1.22
C PHE A 74 -4.56 -13.62 -2.43
N VAL A 75 -5.06 -13.20 -3.59
CA VAL A 75 -4.26 -13.00 -4.79
C VAL A 75 -4.33 -11.53 -5.18
N ASP A 76 -3.17 -10.92 -5.31
CA ASP A 76 -2.96 -9.52 -5.60
C ASP A 76 -2.61 -9.28 -7.07
N ALA A 77 -3.38 -8.40 -7.67
CA ALA A 77 -3.10 -7.74 -8.94
C ALA A 77 -2.10 -6.60 -8.72
N ASP A 78 -0.82 -6.98 -8.64
CA ASP A 78 0.26 -6.06 -8.28
C ASP A 78 0.55 -5.03 -9.38
N HIS A 79 0.81 -3.78 -8.98
CA HIS A 79 1.11 -2.64 -9.84
C HIS A 79 0.19 -2.50 -11.07
N ILE A 80 -1.12 -2.40 -10.86
CA ILE A 80 -2.10 -2.22 -11.94
C ILE A 80 -2.46 -0.76 -12.19
N ASN A 81 -2.91 -0.49 -13.42
CA ASN A 81 -3.55 0.76 -13.81
C ASN A 81 -4.82 0.47 -14.66
N LEU A 82 -5.53 1.52 -15.10
CA LEU A 82 -6.77 1.37 -15.89
C LEU A 82 -6.61 0.53 -17.17
N SER A 83 -5.42 0.51 -17.78
CA SER A 83 -5.17 -0.28 -18.99
C SER A 83 -4.94 -1.77 -18.70
N THR A 84 -4.57 -2.14 -17.47
CA THR A 84 -4.20 -3.51 -17.10
C THR A 84 -5.19 -4.18 -16.16
N VAL A 85 -5.97 -3.42 -15.39
CA VAL A 85 -6.84 -3.95 -14.31
C VAL A 85 -7.86 -4.98 -14.79
N ALA A 86 -8.43 -4.80 -15.98
CA ALA A 86 -9.55 -5.61 -16.46
C ALA A 86 -9.29 -7.14 -16.44
N LYS A 87 -8.07 -7.57 -16.77
CA LYS A 87 -7.72 -9.00 -16.80
C LYS A 87 -7.52 -9.65 -15.43
N TYR A 88 -7.50 -8.84 -14.36
CA TYR A 88 -7.31 -9.31 -12.99
C TYR A 88 -8.60 -9.43 -12.20
N VAL A 89 -9.68 -8.76 -12.66
CA VAL A 89 -10.96 -8.62 -11.95
C VAL A 89 -11.51 -9.97 -11.47
N GLU A 90 -11.54 -10.97 -12.34
CA GLU A 90 -12.12 -12.29 -12.03
C GLU A 90 -11.24 -13.19 -11.16
N VAL A 91 -9.93 -12.92 -11.10
CA VAL A 91 -8.96 -13.86 -10.52
C VAL A 91 -8.26 -13.33 -9.27
N SER A 92 -8.40 -12.04 -8.96
CA SER A 92 -7.73 -11.37 -7.85
C SER A 92 -8.73 -10.84 -6.83
N ASP A 93 -8.30 -10.83 -5.56
CA ASP A 93 -9.06 -10.31 -4.42
C ASP A 93 -8.47 -9.01 -3.90
N PHE A 94 -7.19 -8.77 -4.18
CA PHE A 94 -6.39 -7.63 -3.74
C PHE A 94 -5.91 -6.88 -5.00
N PHE A 95 -5.91 -5.56 -4.95
CA PHE A 95 -5.51 -4.72 -6.07
C PHE A 95 -4.60 -3.58 -5.61
N THR A 96 -3.35 -3.62 -6.09
CA THR A 96 -2.37 -2.54 -5.92
C THR A 96 -2.49 -1.51 -7.02
N LEU A 97 -3.12 -0.39 -6.69
CA LEU A 97 -3.35 0.75 -7.58
C LEU A 97 -2.05 1.54 -7.73
N ASP A 98 -1.34 1.36 -8.85
CA ASP A 98 -0.12 2.09 -9.15
C ASP A 98 -0.45 3.47 -9.70
N VAL A 99 -0.11 4.50 -8.93
CA VAL A 99 -0.33 5.90 -9.30
C VAL A 99 0.95 6.71 -9.39
N ALA A 100 2.12 6.06 -9.32
CA ALA A 100 3.43 6.74 -9.28
C ALA A 100 3.65 7.63 -10.52
N SER A 101 3.24 7.17 -11.70
CA SER A 101 3.34 7.93 -12.96
C SER A 101 2.48 9.20 -13.03
N PHE A 102 1.61 9.43 -12.05
CA PHE A 102 0.76 10.62 -11.94
C PHE A 102 1.18 11.58 -10.83
N ILE A 103 2.18 11.20 -10.03
CA ILE A 103 2.76 12.09 -9.01
C ILE A 103 3.50 13.23 -9.71
N GLY A 104 3.22 14.46 -9.28
CA GLY A 104 3.75 15.69 -9.88
C GLY A 104 3.03 16.15 -11.15
N LYS A 105 1.99 15.44 -11.62
CA LYS A 105 1.14 15.96 -12.70
C LYS A 105 0.22 17.06 -12.17
N GLU A 106 0.05 18.10 -12.99
CA GLU A 106 -0.76 19.26 -12.62
C GLU A 106 -2.22 18.87 -12.38
N SER A 107 -2.79 19.40 -11.29
CA SER A 107 -4.23 19.48 -11.08
C SER A 107 -4.68 20.93 -11.29
N SER A 108 -5.98 21.14 -11.53
CA SER A 108 -6.47 22.50 -11.73
C SER A 108 -6.26 23.36 -10.49
N LYS A 109 -6.09 24.67 -10.69
CA LYS A 109 -5.93 25.62 -9.58
C LYS A 109 -7.14 25.55 -8.65
N GLU A 110 -8.32 25.39 -9.22
CA GLU A 110 -9.59 25.27 -8.51
C GLU A 110 -9.60 24.05 -7.57
N GLU A 111 -9.11 22.89 -8.04
CA GLU A 111 -8.99 21.68 -7.19
C GLU A 111 -7.96 21.86 -6.08
N VAL A 112 -6.81 22.48 -6.38
CA VAL A 112 -5.77 22.76 -5.38
C VAL A 112 -6.30 23.71 -4.31
N ASP A 113 -6.92 24.82 -4.71
CA ASP A 113 -7.47 25.81 -3.77
C ASP A 113 -8.61 25.21 -2.93
N ALA A 114 -9.48 24.38 -3.52
CA ALA A 114 -10.52 23.65 -2.80
C ALA A 114 -9.94 22.68 -1.76
N PHE A 115 -8.89 21.93 -2.13
CA PHE A 115 -8.20 21.04 -1.20
C PHE A 115 -7.59 21.82 -0.03
N VAL A 116 -6.87 22.91 -0.30
CA VAL A 116 -6.25 23.75 0.73
C VAL A 116 -7.29 24.39 1.66
N ALA A 117 -8.46 24.78 1.13
CA ALA A 117 -9.56 25.31 1.92
C ALA A 117 -10.16 24.24 2.87
N SER A 118 -10.36 23.02 2.36
CA SER A 118 -10.88 21.90 3.16
C SER A 118 -9.91 21.44 4.27
N CYS A 119 -8.61 21.77 4.15
CA CYS A 119 -7.59 21.47 5.16
C CYS A 119 -7.41 22.58 6.21
N SER A 120 -8.28 23.60 6.23
CA SER A 120 -8.13 24.77 7.11
C SER A 120 -8.00 24.44 8.60
N LYS A 121 -8.67 23.39 9.07
CA LYS A 121 -8.62 22.96 10.48
C LYS A 121 -7.29 22.32 10.90
N TYR A 122 -6.45 21.92 9.95
CA TYR A 122 -5.16 21.27 10.22
C TYR A 122 -3.98 22.25 10.22
N ARG A 123 -4.21 23.55 9.98
CA ARG A 123 -3.14 24.55 9.86
C ARG A 123 -2.51 24.89 11.21
N GLY A 124 -1.22 25.21 11.18
CA GLY A 124 -0.41 25.49 12.37
C GLY A 124 0.26 24.21 12.87
N ASP A 125 0.37 24.11 14.20
CA ASP A 125 0.97 22.96 14.87
C ASP A 125 -0.07 21.84 14.99
N LEU A 126 0.01 20.85 14.10
CA LEU A 126 -0.84 19.67 14.16
C LEU A 126 -0.14 18.57 14.99
N GLN A 127 -0.58 18.41 16.24
CA GLN A 127 -0.08 17.34 17.09
C GLN A 127 -0.72 15.99 16.71
N ILE A 128 0.10 15.06 16.23
CA ILE A 128 -0.29 13.65 16.09
C ILE A 128 0.02 12.94 17.42
N PRO A 129 -0.92 12.18 18.02
CA PRO A 129 -0.66 11.42 19.23
C PRO A 129 0.51 10.46 19.06
N GLY A 130 1.48 10.50 19.99
CA GLY A 130 2.66 9.64 19.97
C GLY A 130 3.90 10.26 19.29
N MET A 131 3.74 11.26 18.42
CA MET A 131 4.87 11.96 17.82
C MET A 131 5.51 12.95 18.81
N GLU A 132 6.84 13.02 18.84
CA GLU A 132 7.59 13.95 19.71
C GLU A 132 7.32 15.41 19.34
N GLU A 133 7.33 15.72 18.04
CA GLU A 133 7.15 17.06 17.50
C GLU A 133 5.87 17.16 16.66
N PRO A 134 5.14 18.28 16.72
CA PRO A 134 3.95 18.48 15.90
C PRO A 134 4.30 18.68 14.42
N LEU A 135 3.41 18.24 13.53
CA LEU A 135 3.50 18.52 12.10
C LEU A 135 3.21 20.00 11.83
N GLN A 136 4.15 20.69 11.20
CA GLN A 136 4.01 22.10 10.83
C GLN A 136 3.24 22.25 9.52
N VAL A 137 1.96 22.64 9.59
CA VAL A 137 1.07 22.69 8.42
C VAL A 137 0.80 24.13 8.00
N THR A 138 1.38 24.53 6.86
CA THR A 138 1.16 25.85 6.24
C THR A 138 0.33 25.75 4.96
N ASN A 139 -0.20 26.89 4.49
CA ASN A 139 -0.89 26.94 3.20
C ASN A 139 0.04 26.58 2.04
N GLU A 140 1.29 27.01 2.13
CA GLU A 140 2.33 26.78 1.15
C GLU A 140 2.65 25.29 1.07
N LEU A 141 2.77 24.62 2.23
CA LEU A 141 2.95 23.18 2.30
C LEU A 141 1.74 22.45 1.70
N LEU A 142 0.51 22.81 2.10
CA LEU A 142 -0.70 22.19 1.56
C LEU A 142 -0.80 22.33 0.03
N LYS A 143 -0.44 23.50 -0.52
CA LYS A 143 -0.38 23.72 -1.97
C LYS A 143 0.67 22.87 -2.65
N LEU A 144 1.86 22.73 -2.04
CA LEU A 144 2.93 21.86 -2.55
C LEU A 144 2.46 20.40 -2.60
N ILE A 145 1.90 19.89 -1.50
CA ILE A 145 1.40 18.52 -1.40
C ILE A 145 0.26 18.30 -2.39
N ALA A 146 -0.70 19.23 -2.47
CA ALA A 146 -1.80 19.20 -3.43
C ALA A 146 -1.30 19.12 -4.87
N GLY A 147 -0.37 19.99 -5.25
CA GLY A 147 0.21 20.00 -6.59
C GLY A 147 0.99 18.73 -6.93
N LYS A 148 1.54 18.03 -5.93
CA LYS A 148 2.22 16.74 -6.13
C LYS A 148 1.25 15.56 -6.24
N PHE A 149 0.23 15.48 -5.39
CA PHE A 149 -0.49 14.22 -5.15
C PHE A 149 -1.98 14.23 -5.55
N LEU A 150 -2.60 15.38 -5.86
CA LEU A 150 -4.01 15.42 -6.23
C LEU A 150 -4.31 14.61 -7.50
N ALA A 151 -3.48 14.73 -8.53
CA ALA A 151 -3.63 13.97 -9.76
C ALA A 151 -3.49 12.45 -9.49
N ALA A 152 -2.48 12.04 -8.71
CA ALA A 152 -2.27 10.63 -8.36
C ALA A 152 -3.46 10.03 -7.59
N THR A 153 -3.98 10.75 -6.58
CA THR A 153 -5.14 10.29 -5.81
C THR A 153 -6.44 10.32 -6.64
N HIS A 154 -6.56 11.22 -7.61
CA HIS A 154 -7.65 11.18 -8.59
C HIS A 154 -7.60 9.90 -9.43
N HIS A 155 -6.44 9.54 -9.97
CA HIS A 155 -6.30 8.29 -10.72
C HIS A 155 -6.52 7.04 -9.87
N ALA A 156 -6.11 7.05 -8.59
CA ALA A 156 -6.48 5.98 -7.65
C ALA A 156 -8.01 5.84 -7.55
N SER A 157 -8.74 6.96 -7.49
CA SER A 157 -10.21 6.96 -7.43
C SER A 157 -10.86 6.43 -8.71
N GLU A 158 -10.28 6.68 -9.88
CA GLU A 158 -10.78 6.13 -11.14
C GLU A 158 -10.63 4.62 -11.21
N ILE A 159 -9.47 4.08 -10.81
CA ILE A 159 -9.24 2.63 -10.80
C ILE A 159 -10.12 1.96 -9.75
N TYR A 160 -10.25 2.56 -8.56
CA TYR A 160 -11.16 2.09 -7.53
C TYR A 160 -12.62 2.09 -8.02
N ALA A 161 -13.08 3.16 -8.67
CA ALA A 161 -14.44 3.25 -9.21
C ALA A 161 -14.71 2.16 -10.26
N TYR A 162 -13.73 1.88 -11.12
CA TYR A 162 -13.78 0.75 -12.04
C TYR A 162 -13.95 -0.58 -11.28
N LEU A 163 -13.10 -0.87 -10.29
CA LEU A 163 -13.18 -2.10 -9.50
C LEU A 163 -14.49 -2.21 -8.71
N LYS A 164 -14.96 -1.12 -8.12
CA LYS A 164 -16.25 -1.04 -7.41
C LYS A 164 -17.41 -1.37 -8.33
N LYS A 165 -17.38 -0.92 -9.59
CA LYS A 165 -18.39 -1.27 -10.60
C LYS A 165 -18.36 -2.75 -10.96
N GLU A 166 -17.17 -3.33 -11.17
CA GLU A 166 -17.04 -4.70 -11.66
C GLU A 166 -17.17 -5.76 -10.56
N LYS A 167 -16.65 -5.51 -9.35
CA LYS A 167 -16.65 -6.47 -8.23
C LYS A 167 -17.65 -6.15 -7.12
N GLY A 168 -18.18 -4.93 -7.09
CA GLY A 168 -18.97 -4.42 -5.97
C GLY A 168 -18.10 -3.90 -4.82
N GLU A 169 -18.67 -2.94 -4.08
CA GLU A 169 -18.02 -2.33 -2.92
C GLU A 169 -17.79 -3.34 -1.80
N GLY A 170 -16.61 -3.28 -1.19
CA GLY A 170 -16.26 -4.18 -0.09
C GLY A 170 -15.98 -5.63 -0.50
N ASN A 171 -15.92 -5.96 -1.79
CA ASN A 171 -15.63 -7.31 -2.27
C ASN A 171 -14.18 -7.51 -2.75
N PHE A 172 -13.30 -6.55 -2.46
CA PHE A 172 -11.88 -6.63 -2.78
C PHE A 172 -11.07 -5.78 -1.78
N ILE A 173 -9.76 -6.00 -1.76
CA ILE A 173 -8.80 -5.24 -0.97
C ILE A 173 -8.15 -4.18 -1.85
N THR A 174 -8.11 -2.94 -1.36
CA THR A 174 -7.50 -1.82 -2.07
C THR A 174 -6.18 -1.43 -1.43
N GLU A 175 -5.10 -1.53 -2.20
CA GLU A 175 -3.83 -0.88 -1.91
C GLU A 175 -3.62 0.30 -2.85
N VAL A 176 -3.16 1.44 -2.33
CA VAL A 176 -2.67 2.53 -3.17
C VAL A 176 -1.15 2.54 -3.09
N SER A 177 -0.48 2.42 -4.24
CA SER A 177 0.99 2.46 -4.28
C SER A 177 1.52 3.74 -4.92
N MET A 178 2.51 4.32 -4.23
CA MET A 178 3.26 5.52 -4.59
C MET A 178 4.78 5.28 -4.52
N ASP A 179 5.22 4.04 -4.38
CA ASP A 179 6.61 3.68 -4.08
C ASP A 179 7.58 3.85 -5.27
N GLU A 180 7.12 3.77 -6.52
CA GLU A 180 7.96 3.90 -7.72
C GLU A 180 8.25 5.37 -8.12
N VAL A 181 8.67 6.21 -7.16
CA VAL A 181 9.10 7.61 -7.41
C VAL A 181 10.49 7.93 -6.85
N GLU A 182 11.09 9.02 -7.34
CA GLU A 182 12.46 9.41 -6.96
C GLU A 182 12.57 9.93 -5.52
N SER A 183 11.58 10.71 -5.06
CA SER A 183 11.62 11.35 -3.74
C SER A 183 10.71 10.61 -2.75
N PRO A 184 11.18 10.36 -1.51
CA PRO A 184 10.34 9.73 -0.50
C PRO A 184 9.17 10.62 -0.11
N GLN A 185 8.07 10.01 0.35
CA GLN A 185 7.00 10.75 1.00
C GLN A 185 7.36 10.93 2.48
N THR A 186 7.14 12.14 2.97
CA THR A 186 7.25 12.46 4.41
C THR A 186 5.96 12.09 5.16
N PRO A 187 5.98 11.95 6.50
CA PRO A 187 4.77 11.66 7.27
C PRO A 187 3.64 12.68 7.08
N VAL A 188 3.98 13.98 6.92
CA VAL A 188 2.98 15.02 6.62
C VAL A 188 2.41 14.88 5.20
N GLU A 189 3.22 14.48 4.22
CA GLU A 189 2.73 14.14 2.88
C GLU A 189 1.80 12.93 2.94
N LEU A 190 2.18 11.87 3.66
CA LEU A 190 1.35 10.67 3.85
C LEU A 190 -0.01 11.01 4.46
N LEU A 191 -0.05 11.84 5.51
CA LEU A 191 -1.29 12.28 6.14
C LEU A 191 -2.25 12.90 5.12
N PHE A 192 -1.75 13.84 4.31
CA PHE A 192 -2.58 14.55 3.34
C PHE A 192 -2.88 13.73 2.08
N ILE A 193 -2.04 12.77 1.71
CA ILE A 193 -2.37 11.73 0.70
C ILE A 193 -3.57 10.91 1.18
N LEU A 194 -3.56 10.43 2.42
CA LEU A 194 -4.65 9.66 3.00
C LEU A 194 -5.94 10.48 3.06
N LYS A 195 -5.85 11.75 3.43
CA LYS A 195 -6.98 12.68 3.36
C LYS A 195 -7.54 12.84 1.94
N MET A 196 -6.67 13.01 0.93
CA MET A 196 -7.10 13.11 -0.47
C MET A 196 -7.80 11.84 -0.96
N LEU A 197 -7.31 10.66 -0.55
CA LEU A 197 -7.95 9.38 -0.86
C LEU A 197 -9.34 9.27 -0.19
N ALA A 198 -9.44 9.68 1.07
CA ALA A 198 -10.70 9.69 1.81
C ALA A 198 -11.74 10.64 1.18
N ASP A 199 -11.35 11.87 0.82
CA ASP A 199 -12.22 12.84 0.13
C ASP A 199 -12.79 12.29 -1.19
N LYS A 200 -11.98 11.47 -1.88
CA LYS A 200 -12.36 10.84 -3.16
C LYS A 200 -13.09 9.51 -2.97
N GLY A 201 -13.36 9.10 -1.73
CA GLY A 201 -14.08 7.87 -1.41
C GLY A 201 -13.30 6.60 -1.77
N VAL A 202 -11.96 6.64 -1.69
CA VAL A 202 -11.11 5.46 -1.88
C VAL A 202 -10.81 4.83 -0.51
N PRO A 203 -11.44 3.70 -0.15
CA PRO A 203 -11.21 3.01 1.12
C PRO A 203 -9.91 2.20 1.05
N ALA A 204 -8.77 2.87 1.07
CA ALA A 204 -7.46 2.21 1.11
C ALA A 204 -7.33 1.37 2.38
N GLN A 205 -7.05 0.07 2.23
CA GLN A 205 -6.73 -0.84 3.33
C GLN A 205 -5.23 -1.05 3.48
N THR A 206 -4.47 -0.63 2.48
CA THR A 206 -3.00 -0.60 2.49
C THR A 206 -2.52 0.61 1.70
N ILE A 207 -1.40 1.19 2.13
CA ILE A 207 -0.74 2.31 1.45
C ILE A 207 0.76 1.99 1.36
N ALA A 208 1.32 2.07 0.16
CA ALA A 208 2.74 1.84 -0.08
C ALA A 208 3.44 3.15 -0.46
N PRO A 209 4.00 3.90 0.52
CA PRO A 209 4.81 5.07 0.23
C PRO A 209 6.23 4.67 -0.21
N LYS A 210 6.93 5.61 -0.85
CA LYS A 210 8.37 5.57 -0.98
C LYS A 210 9.01 6.03 0.33
N PHE A 211 9.66 5.10 1.04
CA PHE A 211 10.45 5.39 2.23
C PHE A 211 11.80 6.06 1.90
N THR A 212 12.35 6.81 2.86
CA THR A 212 13.72 7.33 2.81
C THR A 212 14.75 6.19 2.73
N GLY A 213 15.85 6.44 2.02
CA GLY A 213 16.86 5.44 1.70
C GLY A 213 16.48 4.60 0.48
N ARG A 214 17.25 3.52 0.26
CA ARG A 214 17.15 2.70 -0.95
C ARG A 214 16.71 1.29 -0.64
N PHE A 215 15.63 0.87 -1.30
CA PHE A 215 15.03 -0.46 -1.22
C PHE A 215 15.33 -1.26 -2.49
N ASN A 216 16.61 -1.46 -2.80
CA ASN A 216 17.00 -2.18 -4.01
C ASN A 216 16.59 -3.66 -3.93
N LYS A 217 16.25 -4.27 -5.07
CA LYS A 217 15.84 -5.69 -5.13
C LYS A 217 17.03 -6.62 -4.86
N GLY A 218 16.83 -7.62 -4.00
CA GLY A 218 17.82 -8.67 -3.73
C GLY A 218 18.97 -8.27 -2.81
N VAL A 219 18.91 -7.09 -2.17
CA VAL A 219 19.94 -6.59 -1.25
C VAL A 219 19.29 -5.93 -0.03
N ASP A 220 20.08 -5.72 1.01
CA ASP A 220 19.65 -5.06 2.25
C ASP A 220 19.35 -3.57 2.04
N TYR A 221 18.70 -2.95 3.02
CA TYR A 221 18.42 -1.53 3.06
C TYR A 221 19.72 -0.71 3.03
N VAL A 222 19.71 0.41 2.31
CA VAL A 222 20.83 1.35 2.30
C VAL A 222 20.34 2.75 2.64
N GLY A 223 20.70 3.21 3.84
CA GLY A 223 20.34 4.51 4.38
C GLY A 223 20.70 4.62 5.87
N ASP A 224 20.20 5.65 6.53
CA ASP A 224 20.31 5.85 7.97
C ASP A 224 19.18 5.07 8.68
N LEU A 225 19.57 4.12 9.55
CA LEU A 225 18.62 3.26 10.26
C LEU A 225 17.84 4.02 11.35
N ASP A 226 18.46 4.99 12.01
CA ASP A 226 17.81 5.79 13.04
C ASP A 226 16.78 6.72 12.39
N GLN A 227 17.11 7.26 11.22
CA GLN A 227 16.14 8.02 10.42
C GLN A 227 14.97 7.14 9.97
N PHE A 228 15.24 5.94 9.44
CA PHE A 228 14.18 5.02 9.03
C PHE A 228 13.27 4.63 10.20
N ALA A 229 13.85 4.34 11.38
CA ALA A 229 13.08 3.98 12.57
C ALA A 229 12.08 5.08 12.97
N ARG A 230 12.55 6.33 13.05
CA ARG A 230 11.68 7.47 13.38
C ARG A 230 10.59 7.67 12.32
N GLU A 231 10.96 7.75 11.04
CA GLU A 231 9.99 8.01 9.97
C GLU A 231 8.95 6.88 9.85
N PHE A 232 9.36 5.62 10.04
CA PHE A 232 8.44 4.49 10.01
C PHE A 232 7.45 4.53 11.18
N GLU A 233 7.90 4.86 12.38
CA GLU A 233 7.01 5.06 13.54
C GLU A 233 6.03 6.22 13.30
N GLU A 234 6.52 7.36 12.83
CA GLU A 234 5.70 8.53 12.49
C GLU A 234 4.65 8.19 11.42
N ASP A 235 5.01 7.42 10.38
CA ASP A 235 4.08 6.97 9.35
C ASP A 235 2.97 6.07 9.92
N VAL A 236 3.29 5.17 10.86
CA VAL A 236 2.30 4.32 11.54
C VAL A 236 1.36 5.16 12.41
N LEU A 237 1.89 6.14 13.16
CA LEU A 237 1.09 7.07 13.96
C LEU A 237 0.18 7.95 13.10
N VAL A 238 0.69 8.42 11.95
CA VAL A 238 -0.08 9.16 10.95
C VAL A 238 -1.24 8.31 10.42
N ILE A 239 -1.02 7.02 10.16
CA ILE A 239 -2.11 6.11 9.74
C ILE A 239 -3.16 5.97 10.84
N ASP A 240 -2.78 5.72 12.10
CA ASP A 240 -3.73 5.58 13.22
C ASP A 240 -4.58 6.85 13.39
N TYR A 241 -3.95 8.02 13.27
CA TYR A 241 -4.65 9.30 13.27
C TYR A 241 -5.59 9.44 12.07
N ALA A 242 -5.11 9.17 10.85
CA ALA A 242 -5.87 9.32 9.61
C ALA A 242 -7.09 8.40 9.53
N VAL A 243 -7.00 7.18 10.05
CA VAL A 243 -8.13 6.25 10.16
C VAL A 243 -9.28 6.88 10.93
N ARG A 244 -9.00 7.46 12.10
CA ARG A 244 -10.01 8.09 12.96
C ARG A 244 -10.51 9.41 12.40
N GLU A 245 -9.59 10.22 11.87
CA GLU A 245 -9.89 11.60 11.46
C GLU A 245 -10.58 11.68 10.09
N PHE A 246 -10.23 10.79 9.16
CA PHE A 246 -10.74 10.81 7.78
C PHE A 246 -11.74 9.68 7.48
N GLY A 247 -12.01 8.78 8.43
CA GLY A 247 -12.93 7.66 8.25
C GLY A 247 -12.42 6.60 7.26
N LEU A 248 -11.10 6.40 7.21
CA LEU A 248 -10.49 5.33 6.42
C LEU A 248 -10.72 3.96 7.09
N PRO A 249 -10.57 2.84 6.36
CA PRO A 249 -10.72 1.50 6.93
C PRO A 249 -9.88 1.27 8.19
N GLU A 250 -10.47 0.65 9.21
CA GLU A 250 -9.81 0.38 10.50
C GLU A 250 -8.55 -0.48 10.38
N GLU A 251 -8.48 -1.31 9.34
CA GLU A 251 -7.34 -2.17 9.04
C GLU A 251 -6.28 -1.53 8.14
N LEU A 252 -6.39 -0.23 7.80
CA LEU A 252 -5.39 0.47 7.00
C LEU A 252 -4.01 0.29 7.64
N LYS A 253 -3.04 -0.16 6.83
CA LYS A 253 -1.66 -0.38 7.26
C LYS A 253 -0.64 0.00 6.19
N LEU A 254 0.59 0.24 6.63
CA LEU A 254 1.73 0.41 5.73
C LEU A 254 2.02 -0.87 4.96
N SER A 255 2.36 -0.69 3.69
CA SER A 255 2.88 -1.74 2.81
C SER A 255 4.30 -1.40 2.40
N VAL A 256 5.21 -2.37 2.55
CA VAL A 256 6.65 -2.19 2.29
C VAL A 256 7.02 -2.91 1.01
N HIS A 257 7.09 -2.15 -0.07
CA HIS A 257 7.50 -2.65 -1.37
C HIS A 257 9.01 -2.90 -1.45
N SER A 258 9.41 -3.83 -2.33
CA SER A 258 10.79 -4.33 -2.39
C SER A 258 11.34 -4.78 -1.03
N GLY A 259 10.45 -5.30 -0.16
CA GLY A 259 10.73 -5.62 1.24
C GLY A 259 11.56 -6.89 1.46
N SER A 260 11.78 -7.73 0.44
CA SER A 260 12.67 -8.89 0.55
C SER A 260 14.13 -8.47 0.80
N ASP A 261 14.84 -9.28 1.59
CA ASP A 261 16.26 -9.16 1.94
C ASP A 261 16.63 -7.92 2.78
N LYS A 262 15.64 -7.22 3.33
CA LYS A 262 15.81 -6.00 4.15
C LYS A 262 16.08 -6.30 5.63
N PHE A 263 17.05 -7.18 5.90
CA PHE A 263 17.32 -7.71 7.23
C PHE A 263 17.62 -6.65 8.28
N SER A 264 18.27 -5.53 7.91
CA SER A 264 18.61 -4.49 8.88
C SER A 264 17.40 -3.73 9.43
N ILE A 265 16.29 -3.68 8.67
CA ILE A 265 15.08 -2.93 9.06
C ILE A 265 13.94 -3.83 9.55
N TYR A 266 14.03 -5.16 9.41
CA TYR A 266 13.01 -6.06 9.96
C TYR A 266 12.84 -5.93 11.48
N PRO A 267 13.91 -5.87 12.31
CA PRO A 267 13.75 -5.67 13.75
C PRO A 267 13.13 -4.31 14.09
N ILE A 268 13.53 -3.26 13.37
CA ILE A 268 13.00 -1.90 13.54
C ILE A 268 11.49 -1.88 13.29
N MET A 269 11.04 -2.46 12.17
CA MET A 269 9.60 -2.55 11.89
C MET A 269 8.87 -3.41 12.92
N ALA A 270 9.50 -4.47 13.42
CA ALA A 270 8.90 -5.35 14.43
C ALA A 270 8.74 -4.68 15.80
N ASP A 271 9.64 -3.78 16.19
CA ASP A 271 9.56 -3.05 17.46
C ASP A 271 8.43 -2.00 17.47
N VAL A 272 8.01 -1.52 16.30
CA VAL A 272 6.95 -0.51 16.13
C VAL A 272 5.53 -1.11 16.10
N ILE A 273 5.35 -2.37 15.68
CA ILE A 273 4.03 -2.99 15.32
C ILE A 273 3.44 -3.98 16.34
#